data_AF-A0A126RJM3-F1
#
_entry.id   AF-A0A126RJM3-F1
#
_cell.length_a   1.000
_cell.length_b   1.000
_cell.length_c   1.000
_cell.angle_alpha   90.00
_cell.angle_beta   90.00
_cell.angle_gamma   90.00
#
_symmetry.space_group_name_H-M   'P 1'
#
loop_
_entity.id
_entity.type
_entity.pdbx_description
1 polymer ?
#
loop_
_entity_poly.entity_id
_entity_poly.type
_entity_poly.pdbx_seq_one_letter_code
_entity_poly.pdbx_strand_id
1 'polypeptide(L)'
;MPLRTVVRRFHELASVTALALIAGCSTPEKAPPPTPPPPVVPTIKPLPPMGAVEEMSIPEVGGDGKYLTPNRGVTANTALWHVRMALNVAALSCHGVYEPARIQYNQILHVHEAALREANAAVDRNYLVAYGTGGLKARELLNTVVYNFFALPPVTKSFCPVAIEVGAKVLAMPSNQLLAYAPEALTALEKPFQDFYAAYADYLRRLAEWQSRFGGTVTVVVSPTPLPPPPTPPKEVASGFVPASPVTPPSAMARGAPVRVEVPTFPLTPMRETFIPVQ
;
A
#
# COMPACT_ATOMS: atom_id res chain seq x y z
N MET A 1 36.41 -115.35 60.66
CA MET A 1 37.04 -114.27 61.45
C MET A 1 36.75 -112.94 60.77
N PRO A 2 36.38 -111.90 61.53
CA PRO A 2 35.59 -110.76 61.05
C PRO A 2 36.44 -109.52 60.74
N LEU A 3 35.89 -108.57 59.99
CA LEU A 3 35.99 -107.17 60.39
C LEU A 3 34.74 -106.40 59.94
N ARG A 4 34.02 -105.91 60.94
CA ARG A 4 32.85 -105.01 60.82
C ARG A 4 33.33 -103.56 60.80
N THR A 5 32.44 -102.69 60.28
CA THR A 5 32.32 -101.23 60.54
C THR A 5 33.43 -100.36 59.92
N VAL A 6 33.13 -99.23 59.28
CA VAL A 6 32.46 -98.05 59.84
C VAL A 6 31.71 -97.27 58.75
N VAL A 7 30.42 -97.05 58.97
CA VAL A 7 29.60 -95.98 58.37
C VAL A 7 29.70 -94.77 59.28
N ARG A 8 30.19 -93.60 58.81
CA ARG A 8 29.83 -92.31 59.42
C ARG A 8 30.17 -91.08 58.56
N ARG A 9 29.10 -90.43 58.08
CA ARG A 9 28.87 -88.98 57.95
C ARG A 9 29.92 -88.12 57.22
N PHE A 10 29.68 -87.83 55.94
CA PHE A 10 30.12 -86.59 55.27
C PHE A 10 29.13 -86.18 54.15
N HIS A 11 27.87 -85.89 54.51
CA HIS A 11 26.83 -85.51 53.53
C HIS A 11 26.12 -84.18 53.82
N GLU A 12 26.75 -83.22 54.51
CA GLU A 12 26.07 -81.94 54.81
C GLU A 12 26.92 -80.67 54.64
N LEU A 13 27.82 -80.61 53.63
CA LEU A 13 28.56 -79.37 53.33
C LEU A 13 28.68 -79.05 51.83
N ALA A 14 27.71 -79.49 51.02
CA ALA A 14 27.75 -79.32 49.57
C ALA A 14 26.53 -78.59 48.96
N SER A 15 25.82 -77.76 49.72
CA SER A 15 24.51 -77.23 49.25
C SER A 15 24.23 -75.74 49.49
N VAL A 16 25.24 -74.88 49.68
CA VAL A 16 24.99 -73.41 49.76
C VAL A 16 25.84 -72.57 48.79
N THR A 17 26.91 -73.12 48.19
CA THR A 17 27.78 -72.38 47.28
C THR A 17 27.42 -72.49 45.79
N ALA A 18 26.27 -73.08 45.44
CA ALA A 18 25.82 -73.27 44.06
C ALA A 18 24.63 -72.38 43.64
N LEU A 19 24.17 -71.45 44.49
CA LEU A 19 23.10 -70.48 44.15
C LEU A 19 23.60 -69.04 43.95
N ALA A 20 24.90 -68.78 44.05
CA ALA A 20 25.47 -67.42 43.94
C ALA A 20 26.02 -67.05 42.55
N LEU A 21 25.82 -67.88 41.51
CA LEU A 21 26.44 -67.69 40.19
C LEU A 21 25.45 -67.54 39.01
N ILE A 22 24.16 -67.32 39.25
CA ILE A 22 23.16 -67.04 38.17
C ILE A 22 22.57 -65.62 38.25
N ALA A 23 23.16 -64.74 39.06
CA ALA A 23 22.78 -63.33 39.12
C ALA A 23 23.87 -62.47 38.48
N GLY A 24 23.86 -62.32 37.16
CA GLY A 24 24.90 -61.50 36.52
C GLY A 24 24.91 -61.41 35.00
N CYS A 25 23.76 -61.30 34.34
CA CYS A 25 23.68 -60.78 32.97
C CYS A 25 22.35 -60.04 32.77
N SER A 26 22.11 -58.98 33.55
CA SER A 26 21.18 -57.93 33.10
C SER A 26 21.98 -57.02 32.17
N THR A 27 21.86 -57.21 30.87
CA THR A 27 22.30 -56.21 29.90
C THR A 27 21.50 -54.95 30.21
N PRO A 28 22.12 -53.79 30.50
CA PRO A 28 21.37 -52.55 30.64
C PRO A 28 20.62 -52.33 29.33
N GLU A 29 19.30 -52.10 29.39
CA GLU A 29 18.55 -51.71 28.20
C GLU A 29 19.18 -50.45 27.64
N LYS A 30 19.72 -50.55 26.43
CA LYS A 30 20.33 -49.42 25.75
C LYS A 30 19.24 -48.37 25.62
N ALA A 31 19.39 -47.25 26.33
CA ALA A 31 18.46 -46.14 26.23
C ALA A 31 18.18 -45.86 24.75
N PRO A 32 16.90 -45.77 24.33
CA PRO A 32 16.57 -45.50 22.95
C PRO A 32 17.36 -44.26 22.49
N PRO A 33 17.97 -44.28 21.29
CA PRO A 33 18.72 -43.14 20.81
C PRO A 33 17.85 -41.89 20.91
N PRO A 34 18.41 -40.73 21.29
CA PRO A 34 17.64 -39.51 21.42
C PRO A 34 16.91 -39.27 20.10
N THR A 35 15.58 -39.14 20.18
CA THR A 35 14.74 -38.82 19.02
C THR A 35 15.37 -37.63 18.29
N PRO A 36 15.54 -37.70 16.96
CA PRO A 36 16.01 -36.56 16.19
C PRO A 36 15.15 -35.35 16.56
N PRO A 37 15.75 -34.16 16.80
CA PRO A 37 14.96 -32.97 17.04
C PRO A 37 13.95 -32.82 15.91
N PRO A 38 12.67 -32.50 16.21
CA PRO A 38 11.66 -32.35 15.18
C PRO A 38 12.19 -31.37 14.13
N PRO A 39 12.01 -31.66 12.83
CA PRO A 39 12.50 -30.78 11.77
C PRO A 39 11.94 -29.38 11.98
N VAL A 40 12.82 -28.40 12.16
CA VAL A 40 12.44 -26.99 12.25
C VAL A 40 11.95 -26.59 10.86
N VAL A 41 10.63 -26.59 10.66
CA VAL A 41 10.02 -26.07 9.44
C VAL A 41 10.22 -24.55 9.45
N PRO A 42 10.97 -23.96 8.50
CA PRO A 42 11.18 -22.52 8.50
C PRO A 42 9.84 -21.79 8.32
N THR A 43 9.43 -21.05 9.34
CA THR A 43 8.17 -20.30 9.42
C THR A 43 8.33 -18.86 8.93
N ILE A 44 9.04 -18.65 7.83
CA ILE A 44 9.39 -17.29 7.37
C ILE A 44 8.10 -16.51 7.03
N LYS A 45 7.81 -15.46 7.80
CA LYS A 45 6.67 -14.56 7.56
C LYS A 45 6.90 -13.82 6.23
N PRO A 46 5.91 -13.76 5.33
CA PRO A 46 5.98 -12.91 4.15
C PRO A 46 6.24 -11.45 4.53
N LEU A 47 7.10 -10.78 3.77
CA LEU A 47 7.37 -9.35 3.94
C LEU A 47 6.60 -8.52 2.90
N PRO A 48 6.20 -7.28 3.23
CA PRO A 48 5.59 -6.38 2.25
C PRO A 48 6.52 -6.12 1.06
N PRO A 49 5.97 -5.97 -0.16
CA PRO A 49 6.77 -5.69 -1.34
C PRO A 49 7.39 -4.29 -1.25
N MET A 50 8.56 -4.12 -1.86
CA MET A 50 9.20 -2.82 -2.09
C MET A 50 9.41 -1.96 -0.83
N GLY A 51 9.51 -2.59 0.35
CA GLY A 51 9.67 -1.87 1.61
C GLY A 51 8.43 -1.14 2.08
N ALA A 52 7.24 -1.54 1.61
CA ALA A 52 5.98 -1.02 2.11
C ALA A 52 5.76 -1.37 3.59
N VAL A 53 4.87 -0.62 4.25
CA VAL A 53 4.43 -0.92 5.61
C VAL A 53 3.48 -2.12 5.63
N GLU A 54 3.44 -2.87 6.73
CA GLU A 54 2.67 -4.13 6.83
C GLU A 54 1.15 -3.94 6.81
N GLU A 55 0.65 -2.78 7.24
CA GLU A 55 -0.79 -2.48 7.40
C GLU A 55 -1.27 -1.37 6.45
N MET A 56 -0.69 -1.31 5.25
CA MET A 56 -1.13 -0.36 4.22
C MET A 56 -2.47 -0.80 3.64
N SER A 57 -3.41 0.15 3.54
CA SER A 57 -4.62 -0.05 2.74
C SER A 57 -4.31 0.19 1.25
N ILE A 58 -4.81 -0.71 0.41
CA ILE A 58 -4.74 -0.57 -1.05
C ILE A 58 -6.14 -0.23 -1.60
N PRO A 59 -6.23 0.46 -2.75
CA PRO A 59 -7.51 0.75 -3.37
C PRO A 59 -8.28 -0.53 -3.73
N GLU A 60 -9.59 -0.40 -3.90
CA GLU A 60 -10.41 -1.48 -4.48
C GLU A 60 -10.07 -1.72 -5.95
N VAL A 61 -10.51 -2.85 -6.50
CA VAL A 61 -10.42 -3.17 -7.93
C VAL A 61 -11.73 -2.80 -8.61
N GLY A 62 -11.65 -2.06 -9.71
CA GLY A 62 -12.80 -1.66 -10.52
C GLY A 62 -13.33 -2.78 -11.42
N GLY A 63 -14.44 -2.51 -12.11
CA GLY A 63 -15.04 -3.45 -13.05
C GLY A 63 -14.17 -3.77 -14.28
N ASP A 64 -13.12 -2.98 -14.53
CA ASP A 64 -12.11 -3.19 -15.57
C ASP A 64 -10.92 -4.05 -15.10
N GLY A 65 -10.96 -4.54 -13.85
CA GLY A 65 -9.89 -5.34 -13.25
C GLY A 65 -8.66 -4.56 -12.81
N LYS A 66 -8.69 -3.22 -12.83
CA LYS A 66 -7.61 -2.36 -12.35
C LYS A 66 -7.90 -1.77 -10.99
N TYR A 67 -6.86 -1.46 -10.22
CA TYR A 67 -7.04 -0.73 -8.97
C TYR A 67 -7.57 0.67 -9.22
N LEU A 68 -8.50 1.12 -8.37
CA LEU A 68 -9.14 2.41 -8.53
C LEU A 68 -8.16 3.55 -8.20
N THR A 69 -7.71 4.28 -9.22
CA THR A 69 -6.81 5.43 -9.05
C THR A 69 -7.56 6.77 -9.13
N PRO A 70 -6.90 7.88 -8.77
CA PRO A 70 -7.42 9.22 -9.01
C PRO A 70 -7.50 9.60 -10.50
N ASN A 71 -6.90 8.81 -11.39
CA ASN A 71 -6.82 9.07 -12.84
C ASN A 71 -7.88 8.31 -13.65
N ARG A 72 -8.86 7.67 -12.98
CA ARG A 72 -9.91 6.88 -13.65
C ARG A 72 -10.74 7.73 -14.61
N GLY A 73 -10.87 7.23 -15.84
CA GLY A 73 -11.68 7.88 -16.88
C GLY A 73 -11.13 9.22 -17.38
N VAL A 74 -9.88 9.54 -17.02
CA VAL A 74 -9.25 10.80 -17.39
C VAL A 74 -8.74 10.75 -18.83
N THR A 75 -9.08 11.78 -19.61
CA THR A 75 -8.69 11.93 -21.01
C THR A 75 -8.31 13.38 -21.34
N ALA A 76 -7.82 13.63 -22.55
CA ALA A 76 -7.58 14.96 -23.10
C ALA A 76 -6.77 15.90 -22.17
N ASN A 77 -7.29 17.11 -21.90
CA ASN A 77 -6.57 18.11 -21.09
C ASN A 77 -6.38 17.66 -19.65
N THR A 78 -7.39 17.02 -19.06
CA THR A 78 -7.29 16.50 -17.69
C THR A 78 -6.19 15.43 -17.61
N ALA A 79 -6.03 14.60 -18.65
CA ALA A 79 -4.91 13.65 -18.73
C ALA A 79 -3.57 14.36 -18.81
N LEU A 80 -3.45 15.38 -19.67
CA LEU A 80 -2.20 16.14 -19.81
C LEU A 80 -1.84 16.87 -18.51
N TRP A 81 -2.84 17.36 -17.78
CA TRP A 81 -2.65 17.94 -16.45
C TRP A 81 -2.11 16.92 -15.45
N HIS A 82 -2.68 15.71 -15.39
CA HIS A 82 -2.20 14.66 -14.48
C HIS A 82 -0.81 14.13 -14.88
N VAL A 83 -0.49 14.04 -16.17
CA VAL A 83 0.86 13.74 -16.66
C VAL A 83 1.86 14.79 -16.16
N ARG A 84 1.52 16.08 -16.26
CA ARG A 84 2.37 17.15 -15.71
C ARG A 84 2.59 16.97 -14.21
N MET A 85 1.56 16.62 -13.44
CA MET A 85 1.69 16.40 -11.99
C MET A 85 2.60 15.21 -11.68
N ALA A 86 2.46 14.08 -12.39
CA ALA A 86 3.33 12.92 -12.23
C ALA A 86 4.80 13.27 -12.53
N LEU A 87 5.07 13.97 -13.64
CA LEU A 87 6.42 14.39 -14.00
C LEU A 87 6.99 15.42 -13.02
N ASN A 88 6.14 16.24 -12.40
CA ASN A 88 6.56 17.12 -11.31
C ASN A 88 6.98 16.33 -10.07
N VAL A 89 6.22 15.31 -9.67
CA VAL A 89 6.61 14.42 -8.57
C VAL A 89 7.93 13.73 -8.89
N ALA A 90 8.10 13.23 -10.12
CA ALA A 90 9.37 12.63 -10.55
C ALA A 90 10.54 13.63 -10.44
N ALA A 91 10.34 14.88 -10.86
CA ALA A 91 11.36 15.92 -10.75
C ALA A 91 11.78 16.24 -9.30
N LEU A 92 10.90 15.98 -8.32
CA LEU A 92 11.14 16.20 -6.90
C LEU A 92 11.70 14.98 -6.17
N SER A 93 11.31 13.77 -6.59
CA SER A 93 11.57 12.53 -5.85
C SER A 93 12.65 11.63 -6.47
N CYS A 94 12.97 11.84 -7.75
CA CYS A 94 13.93 11.01 -8.48
C CYS A 94 15.33 11.65 -8.45
N HIS A 95 16.28 10.96 -7.82
CA HIS A 95 17.65 11.45 -7.62
C HIS A 95 18.71 10.45 -8.10
N GLY A 96 19.97 10.89 -8.16
CA GLY A 96 21.11 10.04 -8.53
C GLY A 96 21.03 9.62 -9.99
N VAL A 97 20.95 8.31 -10.25
CA VAL A 97 20.79 7.79 -11.63
C VAL A 97 19.50 8.25 -12.31
N TYR A 98 18.53 8.74 -11.53
CA TYR A 98 17.25 9.25 -12.04
C TYR A 98 17.14 10.78 -12.09
N GLU A 99 18.25 11.50 -11.89
CA GLU A 99 18.34 12.96 -12.03
C GLU A 99 17.79 13.52 -13.37
N PRO A 100 17.84 12.79 -14.53
CA PRO A 100 17.24 13.27 -15.77
C PRO A 100 15.76 13.67 -15.65
N ALA A 101 14.99 13.09 -14.72
CA ALA A 101 13.58 13.46 -14.52
C ALA A 101 13.40 14.96 -14.23
N ARG A 102 14.27 15.54 -13.39
CA ARG A 102 14.23 16.97 -13.06
C ARG A 102 14.60 17.84 -14.25
N ILE A 103 15.64 17.46 -14.97
CA ILE A 103 16.13 18.20 -16.15
C ILE A 103 15.04 18.21 -17.23
N GLN A 104 14.47 17.04 -17.52
CA GLN A 104 13.43 16.91 -18.53
C GLN A 104 12.18 17.70 -18.17
N TYR A 105 11.71 17.61 -16.92
CA TYR A 105 10.53 18.34 -16.47
C TYR A 105 10.69 19.85 -16.64
N ASN A 106 11.84 20.41 -16.26
CA ASN A 106 12.10 21.85 -16.43
C ASN A 106 12.09 22.25 -17.92
N GLN A 107 12.65 21.42 -18.80
CA GLN A 107 12.57 21.67 -20.24
C GLN A 107 11.13 21.58 -20.77
N ILE A 108 10.33 20.61 -20.30
CA ILE A 108 8.92 20.44 -20.68
C ILE A 108 8.12 21.69 -20.38
N LEU A 109 8.34 22.31 -19.21
CA LEU A 109 7.67 23.54 -18.81
C LEU A 109 7.93 24.69 -19.78
N HIS A 110 9.12 24.77 -20.38
CA HIS A 110 9.48 25.79 -21.36
C HIS A 110 8.97 25.46 -22.76
N VAL A 111 9.22 24.24 -23.25
CA VAL A 111 8.89 23.83 -24.62
C VAL A 111 7.38 23.76 -24.84
N HIS A 112 6.63 23.31 -23.83
CA HIS A 112 5.20 23.05 -23.94
C HIS A 112 4.34 24.01 -23.13
N GLU A 113 4.87 25.17 -22.76
CA GLU A 113 4.22 26.13 -21.86
C GLU A 113 2.78 26.44 -22.27
N ALA A 114 2.53 26.74 -23.56
CA ALA A 114 1.20 27.08 -24.07
C ALA A 114 0.21 25.91 -23.94
N ALA A 115 0.63 24.69 -24.26
CA ALA A 115 -0.23 23.50 -24.16
C ALA A 115 -0.55 23.16 -22.70
N LEU A 116 0.44 23.28 -21.79
CA LEU A 116 0.25 23.05 -20.36
C LEU A 116 -0.66 24.12 -19.72
N ARG A 117 -0.54 25.38 -20.18
CA ARG A 117 -1.41 26.48 -19.73
C ARG A 117 -2.86 26.26 -20.15
N GLU A 118 -3.08 25.84 -21.40
CA GLU A 118 -4.43 25.50 -21.87
C GLU A 118 -5.00 24.30 -21.11
N ALA A 119 -4.19 23.26 -20.88
CA ALA A 119 -4.65 22.11 -20.11
C ALA A 119 -5.08 22.50 -18.68
N ASN A 120 -4.31 23.37 -18.03
CA ASN A 120 -4.69 23.92 -16.73
C ASN A 120 -6.02 24.70 -16.79
N ALA A 121 -6.16 25.60 -17.77
CA ALA A 121 -7.37 26.39 -17.94
C ALA A 121 -8.60 25.50 -18.24
N ALA A 122 -8.42 24.43 -19.00
CA ALA A 122 -9.48 23.45 -19.27
C ALA A 122 -9.92 22.73 -17.99
N VAL A 123 -8.98 22.29 -17.15
CA VAL A 123 -9.31 21.70 -15.84
C VAL A 123 -10.08 22.70 -14.97
N ASP A 124 -9.64 23.96 -14.89
CA ASP A 124 -10.35 25.00 -14.14
C ASP A 124 -11.80 25.16 -14.65
N ARG A 125 -12.00 25.16 -15.97
CA ARG A 125 -13.34 25.19 -16.58
C ARG A 125 -14.16 23.95 -16.20
N ASN A 126 -13.62 22.74 -16.33
CA ASN A 126 -14.32 21.49 -16.03
C ASN A 126 -14.86 21.49 -14.59
N TYR A 127 -14.05 21.97 -13.64
CA TYR A 127 -14.43 22.07 -12.24
C TYR A 127 -15.44 23.19 -11.96
N LEU A 128 -15.31 24.34 -12.63
CA LEU A 128 -16.29 25.41 -12.53
C LEU A 128 -17.67 24.95 -13.04
N VAL A 129 -17.72 24.23 -14.16
CA VAL A 129 -18.96 23.67 -14.71
C VAL A 129 -19.59 22.66 -13.76
N ALA A 130 -18.78 21.75 -13.21
CA ALA A 130 -19.29 20.65 -12.39
C ALA A 130 -19.75 21.10 -10.99
N TYR A 131 -19.11 22.12 -10.40
CA TYR A 131 -19.30 22.46 -8.99
C TYR A 131 -19.56 23.93 -8.69
N GLY A 132 -19.59 24.81 -9.70
CA GLY A 132 -19.81 26.24 -9.53
C GLY A 132 -18.79 26.87 -8.57
N THR A 133 -19.28 27.60 -7.56
CA THR A 133 -18.43 28.26 -6.54
C THR A 133 -17.60 27.26 -5.71
N GLY A 134 -17.98 25.99 -5.68
CA GLY A 134 -17.20 24.91 -5.05
C GLY A 134 -16.07 24.35 -5.91
N GLY A 135 -15.95 24.75 -7.18
CA GLY A 135 -15.03 24.18 -8.16
C GLY A 135 -13.57 24.21 -7.74
N LEU A 136 -13.09 25.35 -7.23
CA LEU A 136 -11.70 25.48 -6.77
C LEU A 136 -11.38 24.48 -5.65
N LYS A 137 -12.25 24.39 -4.63
CA LYS A 137 -12.05 23.46 -3.51
C LYS A 137 -12.03 22.01 -3.97
N ALA A 138 -12.94 21.63 -4.87
CA ALA A 138 -13.00 20.28 -5.43
C ALA A 138 -11.75 19.95 -6.26
N ARG A 139 -11.25 20.91 -7.05
CA ARG A 139 -10.01 20.77 -7.84
C ARG A 139 -8.80 20.56 -6.95
N GLU A 140 -8.61 21.39 -5.92
CA GLU A 140 -7.46 21.28 -5.02
C GLU A 140 -7.45 19.96 -4.23
N LEU A 141 -8.64 19.49 -3.83
CA LEU A 141 -8.79 18.17 -3.21
C LEU A 141 -8.29 17.06 -4.15
N LEU A 142 -8.78 17.01 -5.40
CA LEU A 142 -8.32 16.02 -6.34
C LEU A 142 -6.82 16.16 -6.61
N ASN A 143 -6.32 17.38 -6.81
CA ASN A 143 -4.91 17.61 -7.10
C ASN A 143 -4.03 17.02 -5.98
N THR A 144 -4.41 17.23 -4.73
CA THR A 144 -3.71 16.66 -3.57
C THR A 144 -3.73 15.13 -3.61
N VAL A 145 -4.88 14.53 -3.93
CA VAL A 145 -4.99 13.07 -4.06
C VAL A 145 -4.10 12.53 -5.20
N VAL A 146 -4.03 13.21 -6.35
CA VAL A 146 -3.18 12.83 -7.49
C VAL A 146 -1.70 12.95 -7.14
N TYR A 147 -1.27 14.04 -6.48
CA TYR A 147 0.11 14.19 -6.01
C TYR A 147 0.48 13.10 -5.00
N ASN A 148 -0.38 12.85 -4.01
CA ASN A 148 -0.15 11.80 -3.01
C ASN A 148 -0.07 10.41 -3.65
N PHE A 149 -0.88 10.15 -4.68
CA PHE A 149 -0.83 8.91 -5.45
C PHE A 149 0.54 8.73 -6.11
N PHE A 150 1.01 9.71 -6.89
CA PHE A 150 2.31 9.60 -7.56
C PHE A 150 3.52 9.66 -6.61
N ALA A 151 3.34 10.19 -5.40
CA ALA A 151 4.39 10.31 -4.38
C ALA A 151 4.48 9.09 -3.44
N LEU A 152 3.87 7.95 -3.79
CA LEU A 152 3.87 6.75 -2.95
C LEU A 152 5.30 6.17 -2.82
N PRO A 153 5.96 6.25 -1.64
CA PRO A 153 7.39 5.98 -1.52
C PRO A 153 7.84 4.56 -1.93
N PRO A 154 7.10 3.48 -1.64
CA PRO A 154 7.45 2.13 -2.10
C PRO A 154 7.54 1.99 -3.63
N VAL A 155 6.87 2.87 -4.38
CA VAL A 155 6.78 2.78 -5.86
C VAL A 155 7.88 3.60 -6.54
N THR A 156 8.54 4.53 -5.84
CA THR A 156 9.51 5.46 -6.42
C THR A 156 10.57 4.78 -7.29
N LYS A 157 11.09 3.63 -6.85
CA LYS A 157 12.14 2.89 -7.59
C LYS A 157 11.67 2.39 -8.96
N SER A 158 10.43 1.93 -9.08
CA SER A 158 9.85 1.48 -10.36
C SER A 158 9.22 2.64 -11.14
N PHE A 159 8.81 3.71 -10.47
CA PHE A 159 8.23 4.91 -11.09
C PHE A 159 9.27 5.78 -11.82
N CYS A 160 10.41 6.07 -11.19
CA CYS A 160 11.42 6.98 -11.75
C CYS A 160 11.91 6.64 -13.18
N PRO A 161 12.25 5.39 -13.53
CA PRO A 161 12.66 5.07 -14.90
C PRO A 161 11.53 5.31 -15.91
N VAL A 162 10.29 4.96 -15.57
CA VAL A 162 9.11 5.20 -16.43
C VAL A 162 8.87 6.70 -16.63
N ALA A 163 9.00 7.50 -15.58
CA ALA A 163 8.86 8.94 -15.67
C ALA A 163 9.91 9.58 -16.60
N ILE A 164 11.15 9.06 -16.60
CA ILE A 164 12.21 9.52 -17.51
C ILE A 164 11.90 9.17 -18.96
N GLU A 165 11.40 7.96 -19.22
CA GLU A 165 11.01 7.54 -20.57
C GLU A 165 9.84 8.38 -21.10
N VAL A 166 8.80 8.57 -20.29
CA VAL A 166 7.66 9.40 -20.63
C VAL A 166 8.08 10.86 -20.82
N GLY A 167 8.90 11.40 -19.91
CA GLY A 167 9.43 12.76 -19.99
C GLY A 167 10.24 13.00 -21.28
N ALA A 168 11.11 12.05 -21.66
CA ALA A 168 11.84 12.11 -22.92
C ALA A 168 10.90 12.10 -24.14
N LYS A 169 9.87 11.24 -24.15
CA LYS A 169 8.89 11.17 -25.24
C LYS A 169 8.05 12.45 -25.34
N VAL A 170 7.65 13.02 -24.21
CA VAL A 170 6.95 14.32 -24.15
C VAL A 170 7.83 15.42 -24.76
N LEU A 171 9.10 15.52 -24.37
CA LEU A 171 10.03 16.53 -24.91
C LEU A 171 10.27 16.41 -26.41
N ALA A 172 10.30 15.18 -26.93
CA ALA A 172 10.62 14.93 -28.32
C ALA A 172 9.45 15.21 -29.28
N MET A 173 8.22 15.39 -28.77
CA MET A 173 7.03 15.53 -29.62
C MET A 173 6.58 16.99 -29.79
N PRO A 174 5.94 17.31 -30.91
CA PRO A 174 5.28 18.62 -31.09
C PRO A 174 4.16 18.85 -30.06
N SER A 175 4.04 20.09 -29.56
CA SER A 175 3.03 20.45 -28.54
C SER A 175 1.58 20.12 -28.92
N ASN A 176 1.25 20.16 -30.21
CA ASN A 176 -0.10 19.83 -30.71
C ASN A 176 -0.44 18.33 -30.63
N GLN A 177 0.53 17.46 -30.37
CA GLN A 177 0.32 16.01 -30.20
C GLN A 177 0.13 15.60 -28.74
N LEU A 178 0.44 16.49 -27.78
CA LEU A 178 0.40 16.16 -26.35
C LEU A 178 -0.96 15.69 -25.87
N LEU A 179 -2.05 16.32 -26.31
CA LEU A 179 -3.40 15.96 -25.87
C LEU A 179 -3.80 14.55 -26.32
N ALA A 180 -3.37 14.14 -27.52
CA ALA A 180 -3.64 12.79 -28.03
C ALA A 180 -2.79 11.74 -27.29
N TYR A 181 -1.55 12.08 -26.93
CA TYR A 181 -0.64 11.18 -26.22
C TYR A 181 -0.93 11.08 -24.71
N ALA A 182 -1.50 12.11 -24.10
CA ALA A 182 -1.63 12.19 -22.64
C ALA A 182 -2.30 10.97 -21.96
N PRO A 183 -3.37 10.35 -22.51
CA PRO A 183 -3.93 9.14 -21.90
C PRO A 183 -2.98 7.94 -21.90
N GLU A 184 -2.18 7.78 -22.97
CA GLU A 184 -1.15 6.73 -23.06
C GLU A 184 -0.02 7.02 -22.06
N ALA A 185 0.46 8.26 -22.02
CA ALA A 185 1.49 8.70 -21.08
C ALA A 185 1.05 8.46 -19.63
N LEU A 186 -0.19 8.81 -19.30
CA LEU A 186 -0.76 8.63 -17.97
C LEU A 186 -0.86 7.14 -17.61
N THR A 187 -1.33 6.31 -18.54
CA THR A 187 -1.38 4.85 -18.35
C THR A 187 0.01 4.27 -18.07
N ALA A 188 1.04 4.72 -18.79
CA ALA A 188 2.42 4.30 -18.55
C ALA A 188 2.90 4.72 -17.15
N LEU A 189 2.69 5.98 -16.77
CA LEU A 189 3.08 6.53 -15.46
C LEU A 189 2.36 5.85 -14.28
N GLU A 190 1.13 5.37 -14.48
CA GLU A 190 0.34 4.66 -13.47
C GLU A 190 0.73 3.19 -13.30
N LYS A 191 1.32 2.57 -14.32
CA LYS A 191 1.61 1.13 -14.35
C LYS A 191 2.42 0.65 -13.12
N PRO A 192 3.49 1.35 -12.67
CA PRO A 192 4.23 0.95 -11.47
C PRO A 192 3.37 0.88 -10.20
N PHE A 193 2.36 1.74 -10.08
CA PHE A 193 1.45 1.78 -8.93
C PHE A 193 0.45 0.63 -8.98
N GLN A 194 -0.09 0.33 -10.17
CA GLN A 194 -0.95 -0.84 -10.40
C GLN A 194 -0.21 -2.14 -10.05
N ASP A 195 1.05 -2.26 -10.48
CA ASP A 195 1.90 -3.42 -10.18
C ASP A 195 2.21 -3.54 -8.69
N PHE A 196 2.46 -2.40 -8.03
CA PHE A 196 2.64 -2.36 -6.58
C PHE A 196 1.40 -2.86 -5.83
N TYR A 197 0.20 -2.37 -6.17
CA TYR A 197 -1.02 -2.81 -5.52
C TYR A 197 -1.29 -4.30 -5.73
N ALA A 198 -1.02 -4.82 -6.93
CA ALA A 198 -1.12 -6.25 -7.22
C ALA A 198 -0.16 -7.07 -6.35
N ALA A 199 1.11 -6.65 -6.26
CA ALA A 199 2.10 -7.30 -5.41
C ALA A 199 1.72 -7.24 -3.91
N TYR A 200 1.10 -6.14 -3.48
CA TYR A 200 0.66 -5.95 -2.10
C TYR A 200 -0.54 -6.84 -1.76
N ALA A 201 -1.53 -6.94 -2.65
CA ALA A 201 -2.66 -7.86 -2.48
C ALA A 201 -2.20 -9.31 -2.38
N ASP A 202 -1.23 -9.69 -3.21
CA ASP A 202 -0.60 -11.00 -3.18
C ASP A 202 0.20 -11.26 -1.89
N TYR A 203 0.85 -10.22 -1.35
CA TYR A 203 1.43 -10.26 0.00
C TYR A 203 0.38 -10.52 1.08
N LEU A 204 -0.76 -9.81 1.08
CA LEU A 204 -1.83 -10.00 2.06
C LEU A 204 -2.40 -11.42 2.00
N ARG A 205 -2.58 -11.96 0.79
CA ARG A 205 -3.00 -13.36 0.58
C ARG A 205 -2.01 -14.35 1.20
N ARG A 206 -0.71 -14.20 0.91
CA ARG A 206 0.35 -15.05 1.51
C ARG A 206 0.43 -14.89 3.02
N LEU A 207 0.25 -13.68 3.53
CA LEU A 207 0.28 -13.41 4.96
C LEU A 207 -0.88 -14.14 5.66
N ALA A 208 -2.09 -14.08 5.12
CA ALA A 208 -3.24 -14.79 5.65
C ALA A 208 -3.03 -16.33 5.62
N GLU A 209 -2.46 -16.85 4.53
CA GLU A 209 -2.11 -18.27 4.43
C GLU A 209 -1.06 -18.67 5.49
N TRP A 210 0.00 -17.87 5.65
CA TRP A 210 1.02 -18.09 6.68
C TRP A 210 0.41 -18.04 8.09
N GLN A 211 -0.44 -17.04 8.38
CA GLN A 211 -1.13 -16.89 9.67
C GLN A 211 -2.03 -18.10 9.98
N SER A 212 -2.72 -18.66 8.98
CA SER A 212 -3.55 -19.85 9.15
C SER A 212 -2.75 -21.11 9.51
N ARG A 213 -1.50 -21.19 9.05
CA ARG A 213 -0.62 -22.36 9.24
C ARG A 213 0.17 -22.31 10.55
N PHE A 214 0.54 -21.11 11.00
CA PHE A 214 1.47 -20.91 12.12
C PHE A 214 0.88 -20.14 13.30
N GLY A 215 -0.46 -20.06 13.37
CA GLY A 215 -1.22 -19.24 14.32
C GLY A 215 -0.77 -19.33 15.77
N GLY A 216 0.05 -18.38 16.21
CA GLY A 216 -0.11 -17.79 17.53
C GLY A 216 -1.38 -16.94 17.53
N THR A 217 -2.07 -16.83 18.65
CA THR A 217 -3.31 -16.04 18.79
C THR A 217 -3.07 -14.60 18.31
N VAL A 218 -3.58 -14.26 17.13
CA VAL A 218 -3.55 -12.88 16.62
C VAL A 218 -4.97 -12.36 16.59
N THR A 219 -5.22 -11.36 17.43
CA THR A 219 -6.44 -10.55 17.35
C THR A 219 -6.41 -9.78 16.04
N VAL A 220 -7.23 -10.19 15.08
CA VAL A 220 -7.37 -9.46 13.82
C VAL A 220 -8.23 -8.23 14.10
N VAL A 221 -7.60 -7.06 14.17
CA VAL A 221 -8.32 -5.80 14.00
C VAL A 221 -8.54 -5.64 12.50
N VAL A 222 -9.64 -6.18 11.99
CA VAL A 222 -10.13 -5.82 10.66
C VAL A 222 -10.55 -4.37 10.76
N SER A 223 -9.72 -3.43 10.30
CA SER A 223 -10.18 -2.06 10.04
C SER A 223 -11.30 -2.16 8.99
N PRO A 224 -12.58 -1.94 9.37
CA PRO A 224 -13.71 -2.26 8.52
C PRO A 224 -14.02 -1.15 7.52
N THR A 225 -13.09 -0.23 7.28
CA THR A 225 -13.30 0.91 6.41
C THR A 225 -12.37 0.79 5.22
N PRO A 226 -12.83 0.23 4.09
CA PRO A 226 -12.19 0.47 2.80
C PRO A 226 -11.93 1.97 2.67
N LEU A 227 -10.74 2.35 2.19
CA LEU A 227 -10.54 3.75 1.81
C LEU A 227 -11.66 4.11 0.83
N PRO A 228 -12.39 5.22 1.04
CA PRO A 228 -13.35 5.66 0.06
C PRO A 228 -12.63 5.77 -1.29
N PRO A 229 -13.26 5.33 -2.39
CA PRO A 229 -12.62 5.36 -3.70
C PRO A 229 -12.14 6.78 -3.99
N PRO A 230 -10.95 6.97 -4.58
CA PRO A 230 -10.45 8.30 -4.88
C PRO A 230 -11.50 9.11 -5.65
N PRO A 231 -11.70 10.41 -5.34
CA PRO A 231 -12.66 11.23 -6.07
C PRO A 231 -12.35 11.18 -7.57
N THR A 232 -13.39 11.13 -8.40
CA THR A 232 -13.24 11.11 -9.86
C THR A 232 -13.13 12.53 -10.40
N PRO A 233 -12.23 12.80 -11.34
CA PRO A 233 -12.17 14.10 -12.01
C PRO A 233 -13.46 14.34 -12.81
N PRO A 234 -13.94 15.60 -12.93
CA PRO A 234 -15.05 15.96 -13.80
C PRO A 234 -14.77 15.61 -15.28
N LYS A 235 -15.86 15.48 -16.04
CA LYS A 235 -15.77 15.29 -17.50
C LYS A 235 -15.19 16.53 -18.18
N GLU A 236 -14.53 16.29 -19.31
CA GLU A 236 -13.97 17.34 -20.15
C GLU A 236 -15.08 18.20 -20.78
N VAL A 237 -14.91 19.52 -20.73
CA VAL A 237 -15.84 20.51 -21.27
C VAL A 237 -15.17 21.25 -22.42
N ALA A 238 -15.89 21.43 -23.53
CA ALA A 238 -15.40 22.15 -24.70
C ALA A 238 -15.08 23.63 -24.37
N SER A 239 -14.09 24.20 -25.06
CA SER A 239 -13.59 25.57 -24.87
C SER A 239 -14.61 26.68 -25.19
N GLY A 240 -15.79 26.34 -25.72
CA GLY A 240 -16.91 27.26 -25.98
C GLY A 240 -18.00 27.28 -24.90
N PHE A 241 -17.83 26.61 -23.77
CA PHE A 241 -18.82 26.62 -22.69
C PHE A 241 -18.80 27.96 -21.94
N VAL A 242 -19.91 28.69 -22.02
CA VAL A 242 -20.19 29.85 -21.17
C VAL A 242 -21.05 29.37 -20.01
N PRO A 243 -20.60 29.46 -18.73
CA PRO A 243 -21.48 29.17 -17.61
C PRO A 243 -22.70 30.08 -17.70
N ALA A 244 -23.90 29.50 -17.58
CA ALA A 244 -25.11 30.30 -17.54
C ALA A 244 -24.95 31.37 -16.46
N SER A 245 -25.07 32.65 -16.83
CA SER A 245 -25.12 33.75 -15.88
C SER A 245 -26.12 33.37 -14.78
N PRO A 246 -25.84 33.66 -13.50
CA PRO A 246 -26.83 33.45 -12.47
C PRO A 246 -28.08 34.22 -12.89
N VAL A 247 -29.13 33.49 -13.28
CA VAL A 247 -30.42 34.07 -13.60
C VAL A 247 -30.85 34.75 -12.33
N THR A 248 -30.81 36.08 -12.31
CA THR A 248 -31.41 36.88 -11.26
C THR A 248 -32.87 36.44 -11.20
N PRO A 249 -33.34 35.79 -10.12
CA PRO A 249 -34.73 35.42 -10.04
C PRO A 249 -35.58 36.70 -10.14
N PRO A 250 -36.70 36.71 -10.87
CA PRO A 250 -37.59 37.86 -10.87
C PRO A 250 -38.00 38.14 -9.44
N SER A 251 -37.80 39.39 -9.01
CA SER A 251 -38.14 39.88 -7.70
C SER A 251 -39.66 39.85 -7.54
N ALA A 252 -40.20 38.73 -7.05
CA ALA A 252 -41.56 38.63 -6.57
C ALA A 252 -41.74 37.41 -5.66
N MET A 253 -42.14 37.72 -4.42
CA MET A 253 -42.86 36.89 -3.45
C MET A 253 -42.09 36.19 -2.31
N ALA A 254 -42.39 36.76 -1.13
CA ALA A 254 -42.50 36.17 0.21
C ALA A 254 -41.22 35.88 1.00
N ARG A 255 -40.99 36.74 2.01
CA ARG A 255 -40.18 36.47 3.20
C ARG A 255 -40.72 35.22 3.91
N GLY A 256 -40.05 34.08 3.74
CA GLY A 256 -40.13 32.95 4.64
C GLY A 256 -39.27 33.20 5.88
N ALA A 257 -39.79 32.88 7.07
CA ALA A 257 -39.09 33.05 8.34
C ALA A 257 -37.74 32.30 8.37
N PRO A 258 -36.73 32.77 9.13
CA PRO A 258 -35.44 32.10 9.20
C PRO A 258 -35.58 30.72 9.84
N VAL A 259 -35.20 29.68 9.10
CA VAL A 259 -35.00 28.34 9.66
C VAL A 259 -33.73 28.38 10.50
N ARG A 260 -33.88 28.29 11.82
CA ARG A 260 -32.79 28.11 12.77
C ARG A 260 -32.31 26.66 12.70
N VAL A 261 -31.12 26.45 12.16
CA VAL A 261 -30.40 25.16 12.28
C VAL A 261 -29.45 25.30 13.47
N GLU A 262 -29.79 24.63 14.58
CA GLU A 262 -28.87 24.49 15.72
C GLU A 262 -27.82 23.42 15.37
N VAL A 263 -26.59 23.88 15.15
CA VAL A 263 -25.41 23.03 15.01
C VAL A 263 -24.81 22.85 16.40
N PRO A 264 -24.61 21.61 16.90
CA PRO A 264 -23.96 21.40 18.19
C PRO A 264 -22.48 21.81 18.10
N THR A 265 -22.13 22.87 18.82
CA THR A 265 -20.75 23.32 19.00
C THR A 265 -20.04 22.36 19.97
N PHE A 266 -19.07 21.60 19.47
CA PHE A 266 -18.10 20.91 20.35
C PHE A 266 -17.18 21.95 20.98
N PRO A 267 -16.86 21.86 22.29
CA PRO A 267 -15.98 22.82 22.94
C PRO A 267 -14.56 22.68 22.40
N LEU A 268 -14.03 23.77 21.84
CA LEU A 268 -12.61 23.92 21.59
C LEU A 268 -11.91 24.09 22.93
N THR A 269 -11.14 23.09 23.36
CA THR A 269 -10.20 23.23 24.47
C THR A 269 -9.12 24.24 24.05
N PRO A 270 -8.87 25.32 24.82
CA PRO A 270 -7.78 26.23 24.49
C PRO A 270 -6.43 25.54 24.72
N MET A 271 -5.58 25.50 23.69
CA MET A 271 -4.17 25.21 23.85
C MET A 271 -3.56 26.30 24.75
N ARG A 272 -3.06 25.91 25.92
CA ARG A 272 -2.18 26.78 26.71
C ARG A 272 -0.83 26.86 25.98
N GLU A 273 -0.51 28.06 25.51
CA GLU A 273 0.86 28.43 25.18
C GLU A 273 1.70 28.44 26.46
N THR A 274 2.55 27.43 26.65
CA THR A 274 3.70 27.54 27.54
C THR A 274 4.89 28.04 26.73
N PHE A 275 5.04 29.36 26.69
CA PHE A 275 6.25 30.04 26.25
C PHE A 275 7.27 29.98 27.41
N ILE A 276 8.39 29.29 27.21
CA ILE A 276 9.54 29.32 28.12
C ILE A 276 10.60 30.24 27.47
N PRO A 277 10.89 31.41 28.06
CA PRO A 277 12.02 32.22 27.61
C PRO A 277 13.33 31.61 28.11
N VAL A 278 14.24 31.30 27.18
CA VAL A 278 15.64 31.00 27.50
C VAL A 278 16.37 32.32 27.70
N GLN A 279 16.94 32.49 28.90
CA GLN A 279 18.03 33.43 29.19
C GLN A 279 19.36 32.83 28.76
#